data_AF-A0A183J2D2-F1
#
_entry.id   AF-A0A183J2D2-F1
#
_cell.length_a   1.000
_cell.length_b   1.000
_cell.length_c   1.000
_cell.angle_alpha   90.00
_cell.angle_beta   90.00
_cell.angle_gamma   90.00
#
_symmetry.space_group_name_H-M   'P 1'
#
loop_
_entity.id
_entity.type
_entity.pdbx_description
1 polymer ?
#
loop_
_entity_poly.entity_id
_entity_poly.type
_entity_poly.pdbx_seq_one_letter_code
_entity_poly.pdbx_strand_id
1 'polypeptide(L)'
;MSYGIETAHLNNNHENSTEIPLADDEAQEFNENLLEGHMKPAFPLPKSVTDSEDDSAESQEEKARLISQVLELQNTLDDLSQRVDSVKEESLKLRSENQVLGQYIENLMAASAVFQPASPRSKSKK
;
A
#
# COMPACT_ATOMS: atom_id res chain seq x y z
N MET A 1 39.11 7.03 -46.57
CA MET A 1 38.05 7.44 -45.62
C MET A 1 37.89 6.31 -44.62
N SER A 2 38.51 6.46 -43.45
CA SER A 2 38.50 5.49 -42.35
C SER A 2 37.41 5.92 -41.38
N TYR A 3 36.37 5.10 -41.20
CA TYR A 3 35.32 5.36 -40.22
C TYR A 3 35.78 4.72 -38.90
N GLY A 4 36.25 5.57 -37.98
CA GLY A 4 36.53 5.17 -36.60
C GLY A 4 35.21 4.95 -35.87
N ILE A 5 35.03 3.76 -35.29
CA ILE A 5 33.93 3.51 -34.36
C ILE A 5 34.38 3.99 -32.98
N GLU A 6 33.87 5.15 -32.59
CA GLU A 6 34.04 5.70 -31.26
C GLU A 6 33.19 4.86 -30.29
N THR A 7 33.86 4.09 -29.43
CA THR A 7 33.20 3.31 -28.39
C THR A 7 32.87 4.24 -27.24
N ALA A 8 31.58 4.58 -27.09
CA ALA A 8 31.09 5.32 -25.94
C ALA A 8 31.37 4.52 -24.66
N HIS A 9 32.30 5.01 -23.83
CA HIS A 9 32.45 4.55 -22.46
C HIS A 9 31.22 5.01 -21.67
N LEU A 10 30.28 4.10 -21.43
CA LEU A 10 29.22 4.32 -20.45
C LEU A 10 29.88 4.37 -19.07
N ASN A 11 30.00 5.59 -18.56
CA ASN A 11 30.39 5.86 -17.19
C ASN A 11 29.22 5.40 -16.30
N ASN A 12 29.30 4.16 -15.79
CA ASN A 12 28.41 3.68 -14.74
C ASN A 12 28.73 4.47 -13.48
N ASN A 13 28.12 5.65 -13.37
CA ASN A 13 28.04 6.38 -12.13
C ASN A 13 27.38 5.44 -11.13
N HIS A 14 28.20 5.02 -10.18
CA HIS A 14 27.85 4.30 -8.98
C HIS A 14 26.51 4.82 -8.48
N GLU A 15 25.53 3.94 -8.39
CA GLU A 15 24.29 4.26 -7.71
C GLU A 15 24.68 4.71 -6.31
N ASN A 16 24.61 6.02 -6.09
CA ASN A 16 24.33 6.55 -4.79
C ASN A 16 22.92 6.05 -4.50
N SER A 17 22.84 4.83 -3.98
CA SER A 17 21.63 4.30 -3.36
C SER A 17 21.16 5.41 -2.47
N THR A 18 20.02 6.00 -2.82
CA THR A 18 19.26 6.83 -1.92
C THR A 18 19.00 5.92 -0.73
N GLU A 19 19.84 6.02 0.30
CA GLU A 19 19.57 5.51 1.63
C GLU A 19 18.26 6.20 2.01
N ILE A 20 17.16 5.50 1.74
CA ILE A 20 15.88 5.84 2.32
C ILE A 20 16.16 5.73 3.82
N PRO A 21 16.09 6.83 4.59
CA PRO A 21 16.32 6.74 6.01
C PRO A 21 15.34 5.69 6.52
N LEU A 22 15.85 4.64 7.16
CA LEU A 22 15.02 3.80 8.01
C LEU A 22 14.43 4.77 9.02
N ALA A 23 13.17 5.16 8.80
CA ALA A 23 12.39 5.81 9.84
C ALA A 23 12.37 4.80 10.97
N ASP A 24 13.09 5.14 12.04
CA ASP A 24 13.18 4.36 13.25
C ASP A 24 11.80 3.83 13.61
N ASP A 25 11.82 2.55 13.96
CA ASP A 25 10.75 1.74 14.50
C ASP A 25 10.38 2.27 15.89
N GLU A 26 9.97 3.54 15.99
CA GLU A 26 9.13 3.98 17.09
C GLU A 26 7.73 3.44 16.77
N ALA A 27 7.48 2.23 17.28
CA ALA A 27 6.13 1.81 17.59
C ALA A 27 5.52 2.90 18.46
N GLN A 28 4.85 3.88 17.83
CA GLN A 28 3.96 4.78 18.54
C GLN A 28 2.99 3.87 19.25
N GLU A 29 3.14 3.77 20.58
CA GLU A 29 2.14 3.17 21.45
C GLU A 29 0.80 3.72 20.99
N PHE A 30 0.00 2.84 20.39
CA PHE A 30 -1.35 3.16 20.02
C PHE A 30 -2.02 3.51 21.35
N ASN A 31 -2.26 4.80 21.57
CA ASN A 31 -2.97 5.24 22.75
C ASN A 31 -4.39 4.67 22.64
N GLU A 32 -4.62 3.53 23.28
CA GLU A 32 -5.93 2.88 23.36
C GLU A 32 -7.00 3.81 23.98
N ASN A 33 -6.60 4.93 24.61
CA ASN A 33 -7.55 5.93 25.09
C ASN A 33 -8.11 6.85 23.99
N LEU A 34 -7.69 6.72 22.72
CA LEU A 34 -8.27 7.50 21.60
C LEU A 34 -9.41 6.75 20.88
N LEU A 35 -9.57 5.44 21.11
CA LEU A 35 -10.64 4.62 20.48
C LEU A 35 -11.88 4.41 21.36
N GLU A 36 -11.95 5.03 22.53
CA GLU A 36 -13.22 5.21 23.25
C GLU A 36 -14.01 6.42 22.71
N GLY A 37 -14.17 6.45 21.38
CA GLY A 37 -15.27 7.15 20.73
C GLY A 37 -16.56 6.40 21.05
N HIS A 38 -16.99 6.43 22.32
CA HIS A 38 -18.36 6.12 22.71
C HIS A 38 -19.26 6.82 21.70
N MET A 39 -20.05 6.06 20.96
CA MET A 39 -21.15 6.61 20.17
C MET A 39 -22.05 7.34 21.16
N LYS A 40 -21.80 8.63 21.36
CA LYS A 40 -22.64 9.46 22.21
C LYS A 40 -24.04 9.37 21.61
N PRO A 41 -25.08 9.09 22.42
CA PRO A 41 -26.44 9.21 21.91
C PRO A 41 -26.58 10.60 21.30
N ALA A 42 -27.05 10.66 20.06
CA ALA A 42 -27.21 11.91 19.34
C ALA A 42 -28.00 12.87 20.22
N PHE A 43 -27.39 13.99 20.62
CA PHE A 43 -28.15 15.09 21.20
C PHE A 43 -29.22 15.48 20.18
N PRO A 44 -30.49 15.68 20.59
CA PRO A 44 -31.51 16.14 19.66
C PRO A 44 -31.02 17.45 19.03
N LEU A 45 -30.96 17.51 17.70
CA LEU A 45 -30.63 18.76 17.01
C LEU A 45 -31.64 19.83 17.47
N PRO A 46 -31.19 21.07 17.77
CA PRO A 46 -32.11 22.16 18.00
C PRO A 46 -32.98 22.31 16.76
N LYS A 47 -34.30 22.15 16.93
CA LYS A 47 -35.28 22.38 15.87
C LYS A 47 -35.14 23.83 15.42
N SER A 48 -34.43 24.06 14.32
CA SER A 48 -34.49 25.35 13.63
C SER A 48 -35.94 25.57 13.22
N VAL A 49 -36.42 26.78 13.45
CA VAL A 49 -37.78 27.27 13.19
C VAL A 49 -38.03 27.41 11.69
N THR A 50 -37.85 26.30 10.97
CA THR A 50 -38.23 26.07 9.58
C THR A 50 -39.02 24.77 9.55
N ASP A 51 -40.06 24.70 10.38
CA ASP A 51 -41.08 23.65 10.37
C ASP A 51 -42.04 23.85 9.18
N SER A 52 -41.46 24.13 8.02
CA SER A 52 -42.11 23.93 6.73
C SER A 52 -41.67 22.56 6.23
N GLU A 53 -41.86 21.53 7.06
CA GLU A 53 -41.85 20.16 6.60
C GLU A 53 -43.06 20.04 5.68
N ASP A 54 -42.80 19.97 4.37
CA ASP A 54 -43.79 19.42 3.45
C ASP A 54 -43.90 17.92 3.78
N ASP A 55 -44.67 17.61 4.82
CA ASP A 55 -45.10 16.28 5.28
C ASP A 55 -46.05 15.60 4.27
N SER A 56 -45.94 15.95 2.99
CA SER A 56 -46.60 15.21 1.94
C SER A 56 -46.06 13.78 1.93
N ALA A 57 -46.97 12.81 1.82
CA ALA A 57 -46.64 11.39 1.68
C ALA A 57 -45.63 11.14 0.54
N GLU A 58 -45.64 11.98 -0.49
CA GLU A 58 -44.70 11.94 -1.62
C GLU A 58 -43.26 12.26 -1.19
N SER A 59 -43.05 13.27 -0.34
CA SER A 59 -41.71 13.62 0.18
C SER A 59 -41.17 12.52 1.10
N GLN A 60 -42.03 11.92 1.92
CA GLN A 60 -41.65 10.81 2.79
C GLN A 60 -41.28 9.56 1.99
N GLU A 61 -42.00 9.29 0.90
CA GLU A 61 -41.69 8.17 0.00
C GLU A 61 -40.37 8.38 -0.74
N GLU A 62 -40.09 9.58 -1.23
CA GLU A 62 -38.81 9.89 -1.89
C GLU A 62 -37.64 9.74 -0.91
N LYS A 63 -37.77 10.26 0.32
CA LYS A 63 -36.79 10.05 1.38
C LYS A 63 -36.57 8.56 1.66
N ALA A 64 -37.64 7.76 1.74
CA ALA A 64 -37.54 6.32 1.95
C ALA A 64 -36.79 5.61 0.81
N ARG A 65 -37.04 5.99 -0.45
CA ARG A 65 -36.33 5.44 -1.62
C ARG A 65 -34.84 5.79 -1.60
N LEU A 66 -34.50 7.04 -1.26
CA LEU A 66 -33.11 7.48 -1.13
C LEU A 66 -32.38 6.74 -0.01
N ILE A 67 -33.03 6.53 1.13
CA ILE A 67 -32.48 5.75 2.25
C ILE A 67 -32.18 4.32 1.80
N SER A 68 -33.10 3.65 1.10
CA SER A 68 -32.86 2.30 0.58
C SER A 68 -31.65 2.25 -0.36
N GLN A 69 -31.54 3.21 -1.28
CA GLN A 69 -30.38 3.27 -2.19
C GLN A 69 -29.07 3.47 -1.44
N VAL A 70 -29.05 4.34 -0.42
CA VAL A 70 -27.87 4.55 0.41
C VAL A 70 -27.47 3.26 1.14
N LEU A 71 -28.45 2.52 1.69
CA LEU A 71 -28.19 1.25 2.37
C LEU A 71 -27.62 0.19 1.42
N GLU A 72 -28.15 0.09 0.20
CA GLU A 72 -27.62 -0.83 -0.82
C GLU A 72 -26.18 -0.48 -1.23
N LEU A 73 -25.89 0.81 -1.40
CA LEU A 73 -24.55 1.30 -1.72
C LEU A 73 -23.58 1.04 -0.55
N GLN A 74 -24.02 1.24 0.69
CA GLN A 74 -23.22 0.94 1.87
C GLN A 74 -22.87 -0.55 1.97
N ASN A 75 -23.84 -1.44 1.75
CA ASN A 75 -23.59 -2.88 1.72
C ASN A 75 -22.57 -3.25 0.62
N THR A 76 -22.74 -2.70 -0.58
CA THR A 76 -21.82 -2.96 -1.71
C THR A 76 -20.41 -2.44 -1.42
N LEU A 77 -20.29 -1.28 -0.77
CA LEU A 77 -19.01 -0.71 -0.38
C LEU A 77 -18.32 -1.53 0.71
N ASP A 78 -19.07 -2.01 1.69
CA ASP A 78 -18.55 -2.89 2.75
C ASP A 78 -18.01 -4.20 2.16
N ASP A 79 -18.78 -4.85 1.29
CA ASP A 79 -18.35 -6.05 0.57
C ASP A 79 -17.05 -5.82 -0.21
N LEU A 80 -16.95 -4.68 -0.92
CA LEU A 80 -15.74 -4.33 -1.65
C LEU A 80 -14.56 -4.06 -0.71
N SER A 81 -14.79 -3.40 0.43
CA SER A 81 -13.76 -3.15 1.44
C SER A 81 -13.17 -4.45 1.98
N GLN A 82 -14.03 -5.40 2.35
CA GLN A 82 -13.60 -6.72 2.84
C GLN A 82 -12.79 -7.49 1.79
N ARG A 83 -13.19 -7.41 0.51
CA ARG A 83 -12.44 -8.02 -0.60
C ARG A 83 -11.06 -7.38 -0.78
N VAL A 84 -10.97 -6.05 -0.67
CA VAL A 84 -9.69 -5.34 -0.74
C VAL A 84 -8.77 -5.77 0.39
N ASP A 85 -9.28 -5.90 1.60
CA ASP A 85 -8.48 -6.34 2.75
C ASP A 85 -8.00 -7.79 2.60
N SER A 86 -8.86 -8.67 2.09
CA SER A 86 -8.48 -10.06 1.76
C SER A 86 -7.35 -10.11 0.72
N VAL A 87 -7.43 -9.29 -0.34
CA VAL A 87 -6.39 -9.20 -1.39
C VAL A 87 -5.08 -8.64 -0.83
N LYS A 88 -5.14 -7.66 0.08
CA LYS A 88 -3.94 -7.14 0.75
C LYS A 88 -3.26 -8.21 1.58
N GLU A 89 -4.03 -8.99 2.35
CA GLU A 89 -3.49 -10.08 3.16
C GLU A 89 -2.81 -11.15 2.30
N GLU A 90 -3.45 -11.59 1.21
CA GLU A 90 -2.85 -12.53 0.27
C GLU A 90 -1.59 -11.98 -0.38
N SER A 91 -1.59 -10.69 -0.77
CA SER A 91 -0.42 -10.03 -1.34
C SER A 91 0.75 -9.98 -0.37
N LEU A 92 0.50 -9.67 0.92
CA LEU A 92 1.53 -9.68 1.96
C LEU A 92 2.11 -11.08 2.17
N LYS A 93 1.25 -12.09 2.21
CA LYS A 93 1.68 -13.49 2.31
C LYS A 93 2.59 -13.88 1.15
N LEU A 94 2.19 -13.61 -0.09
CA LEU A 94 3.00 -13.89 -1.28
C LEU A 94 4.33 -13.13 -1.28
N ARG A 95 4.35 -11.88 -0.82
CA ARG A 95 5.58 -11.11 -0.67
C ARG A 95 6.53 -11.75 0.35
N SER A 96 6.01 -12.17 1.50
CA SER A 96 6.81 -12.83 2.54
C SER A 96 7.40 -14.17 2.05
N GLU A 97 6.62 -14.96 1.32
CA GLU A 97 7.08 -16.23 0.75
C GLU A 97 8.15 -15.99 -0.32
N ASN A 98 7.92 -15.05 -1.23
CA ASN A 98 8.90 -14.68 -2.25
C ASN A 98 10.20 -14.14 -1.65
N GLN A 99 10.14 -13.41 -0.53
CA GLN A 99 11.33 -12.96 0.18
C GLN A 99 12.15 -14.14 0.70
N VAL A 100 11.50 -15.12 1.33
CA VAL A 100 12.17 -16.33 1.83
C VAL A 100 12.77 -17.14 0.67
N LEU A 101 12.02 -17.33 -0.42
CA LEU A 101 12.51 -18.03 -1.61
C LEU A 101 13.67 -17.29 -2.28
N GLY A 102 13.59 -15.96 -2.37
CA GLY A 102 14.66 -15.11 -2.88
C GLY A 102 15.96 -15.30 -2.10
N GLN A 103 15.89 -15.24 -0.77
CA GLN A 103 17.05 -15.48 0.08
C GLN A 103 17.62 -16.90 -0.09
N TYR A 104 16.76 -17.90 -0.24
CA TYR A 104 17.20 -19.27 -0.48
C TYR A 104 17.99 -19.38 -1.80
N ILE A 105 17.49 -18.76 -2.87
CA ILE A 105 18.17 -18.73 -4.16
C ILE A 105 19.52 -17.98 -4.05
N GLU A 106 19.55 -16.83 -3.39
CA GLU A 106 20.78 -16.07 -3.14
C GLU A 106 21.82 -16.90 -2.39
N ASN A 107 21.40 -17.60 -1.34
CA ASN A 107 22.30 -18.46 -0.55
C ASN A 107 22.86 -19.61 -1.39
N LEU A 108 22.04 -20.22 -2.25
CA LEU A 108 22.49 -21.25 -3.18
C LEU A 108 23.47 -20.71 -4.23
N MET A 109 23.19 -19.53 -4.78
CA MET A 109 24.10 -18.87 -5.73
C MET A 109 25.43 -18.53 -5.07
N ALA A 110 25.43 -18.01 -3.84
CA ALA A 110 26.64 -17.65 -3.10
C ALA A 110 27.48 -18.87 -2.68
N ALA A 111 26.82 -19.97 -2.28
CA ALA A 111 27.50 -21.21 -1.90
C ALA A 111 28.04 -22.01 -3.10
N SER A 112 27.49 -21.79 -4.29
CA SER A 112 27.91 -22.49 -5.51
C SER A 112 29.02 -21.73 -6.23
N ALA A 113 30.18 -22.37 -6.37
CA ALA A 113 31.33 -21.83 -7.10
C ALA A 113 31.05 -21.56 -8.60
N VAL A 114 29.94 -22.09 -9.14
CA VAL A 114 29.53 -21.89 -10.55
C VAL A 114 29.02 -20.47 -10.81
N PHE A 115 28.53 -19.76 -9.80
CA PHE A 115 28.01 -18.39 -9.93
C PHE A 115 29.00 -17.32 -9.44
N GLN A 116 30.25 -17.70 -9.13
CA GLN A 116 31.27 -16.70 -8.83
C GLN A 116 31.47 -15.80 -10.05
N PRO A 117 31.47 -14.47 -9.90
CA PRO A 117 31.85 -13.58 -10.98
C PRO A 117 33.25 -13.98 -11.41
N ALA A 118 33.42 -14.34 -12.69
CA ALA A 118 34.71 -14.73 -13.23
C ALA A 118 35.70 -13.60 -12.94
N SER A 119 36.57 -13.81 -11.94
CA SER A 119 37.59 -12.84 -11.55
C SER A 119 38.32 -12.39 -12.82
N PRO A 120 38.26 -11.10 -13.21
CA PRO A 120 39.17 -10.62 -14.22
C PRO A 120 40.54 -10.64 -13.56
N ARG A 121 41.31 -11.71 -13.81
CA ARG A 121 42.68 -11.87 -13.33
C ARG A 121 43.41 -10.55 -13.57
N SER A 122 43.63 -9.80 -12.50
CA SER A 122 44.36 -8.54 -12.55
C SER A 122 45.71 -8.86 -13.16
N LYS A 123 45.99 -8.25 -14.31
CA LYS A 123 47.28 -8.36 -14.97
C LYS A 123 48.33 -7.88 -13.98
N SER A 124 49.17 -8.80 -13.53
CA SER A 124 50.44 -8.54 -12.85
C SER A 124 51.12 -7.33 -13.50
N LYS A 125 51.23 -6.22 -12.77
CA LYS A 125 52.03 -5.08 -13.17
C LYS A 125 53.24 -5.01 -12.24
N LYS A 126 54.38 -5.37 -12.85
CA LYS A 126 55.78 -5.11 -12.53
C LYS A 126 56.14 -4.72 -11.10
#